data_AF-A0A7R9SZH4-F1
#
_entry.id   AF-A0A7R9SZH4-F1
#
_cell.length_a   1.000
_cell.length_b   1.000
_cell.length_c   1.000
_cell.angle_alpha   90.00
_cell.angle_beta   90.00
_cell.angle_gamma   90.00
#
_symmetry.space_group_name_H-M   'P 1'
#
loop_
_entity.id
_entity.type
_entity.pdbx_description
1 polymer ?
#
loop_
_entity_poly.entity_id
_entity_poly.type
_entity_poly.pdbx_seq_one_letter_code
_entity_poly.pdbx_strand_id
1 'polypeptide(L)'
;PCFDVDGVHYFSVSKSGLIFVATSRSNASPSFVLEFLTRVSRAMADFLGTLNEESVRRNMVLVYELVDEMVDFGYPQLTSTEALKAYVLSQAKAPSQGSSGAASANGMSGRPGAR
;
A
#
# COMPACT_ATOMS: atom_id res chain seq x y z
N PRO A 1 -10.30 -13.10 9.76
CA PRO A 1 -11.59 -13.67 10.21
C PRO A 1 -12.41 -14.10 8.99
N CYS A 2 -13.17 -15.20 9.08
CA CYS A 2 -14.15 -15.56 8.05
C CYS A 2 -15.53 -15.73 8.69
N PHE A 3 -16.56 -15.16 8.09
CA PHE A 3 -17.94 -15.30 8.56
C PHE A 3 -18.93 -15.16 7.40
N ASP A 4 -20.15 -15.65 7.59
CA ASP A 4 -21.23 -15.62 6.59
C ASP A 4 -22.39 -14.77 7.11
N VAL A 5 -22.93 -13.89 6.25
CA VAL A 5 -24.16 -13.14 6.51
C VAL A 5 -24.98 -13.09 5.22
N ASP A 6 -26.24 -13.54 5.28
CA ASP A 6 -27.18 -13.50 4.17
C ASP A 6 -26.66 -14.13 2.86
N GLY A 7 -25.86 -15.21 2.97
CA GLY A 7 -25.27 -15.90 1.83
C GLY A 7 -24.07 -15.18 1.20
N VAL A 8 -23.49 -14.20 1.92
CA VAL A 8 -22.24 -13.54 1.57
C VAL A 8 -21.16 -13.96 2.56
N HIS A 9 -20.11 -14.59 2.04
CA HIS A 9 -18.92 -14.92 2.79
C HIS A 9 -17.98 -13.72 2.86
N TYR A 10 -17.60 -13.31 4.06
CA TYR A 10 -16.63 -12.26 4.34
C TYR A 10 -15.30 -12.87 4.76
N PHE A 11 -14.22 -12.42 4.15
CA PHE A 11 -12.85 -12.84 4.45
C PHE A 11 -12.04 -11.61 4.79
N SER A 12 -11.30 -11.64 5.89
CA SER A 12 -10.49 -10.50 6.30
C SER A 12 -9.13 -10.89 6.86
N VAL A 13 -8.13 -10.06 6.54
CA VAL A 13 -6.77 -10.14 7.07
C VAL A 13 -6.34 -8.75 7.54
N SER A 14 -5.79 -8.66 8.74
CA SER A 14 -5.22 -7.41 9.25
C SER A 14 -3.71 -7.38 9.04
N LYS A 15 -3.20 -6.34 8.38
CA LYS A 15 -1.76 -6.13 8.12
C LYS A 15 -1.41 -4.66 8.27
N SER A 16 -0.37 -4.37 9.03
CA SER A 16 0.15 -3.00 9.23
C SER A 16 -0.90 -1.97 9.67
N GLY A 17 -1.82 -2.38 10.56
CA GLY A 17 -2.90 -1.53 11.06
C GLY A 17 -4.07 -1.32 10.07
N LEU A 18 -4.03 -1.94 8.89
CA LEU A 18 -5.10 -1.93 7.89
C LEU A 18 -5.84 -3.27 7.87
N ILE A 19 -7.13 -3.24 7.51
CA ILE A 19 -7.96 -4.43 7.32
C ILE A 19 -8.24 -4.59 5.83
N PHE A 20 -7.77 -5.72 5.28
CA PHE A 20 -8.07 -6.13 3.91
C PHE A 20 -9.25 -7.08 3.93
N VAL A 21 -10.27 -6.79 3.14
CA VAL A 21 -11.53 -7.55 3.11
C VAL A 21 -11.85 -7.99 1.69
N ALA A 22 -12.24 -9.25 1.53
CA ALA A 22 -12.87 -9.77 0.32
C ALA A 22 -14.25 -10.35 0.69
N THR A 23 -15.17 -10.28 -0.26
CA THR A 23 -16.51 -10.84 -0.13
C THR A 23 -16.82 -11.75 -1.31
N SER A 24 -17.45 -12.88 -1.06
CA SER A 24 -17.90 -13.78 -2.13
C SER A 24 -19.32 -14.30 -1.87
N ARG A 25 -20.09 -14.45 -2.95
CA ARG A 25 -21.36 -15.20 -2.95
C ARG A 25 -21.19 -16.65 -3.45
N SER A 26 -20.00 -16.98 -3.94
CA SER A 26 -19.64 -18.33 -4.36
C SER A 26 -18.86 -19.03 -3.24
N ASN A 27 -18.95 -20.35 -3.22
CA ASN A 27 -18.21 -21.19 -2.28
C ASN A 27 -16.72 -21.21 -2.66
N ALA A 28 -15.99 -20.19 -2.20
CA ALA A 28 -14.54 -20.09 -2.33
C ALA A 28 -13.86 -20.63 -1.07
N SER A 29 -12.76 -21.37 -1.24
CA SER A 29 -11.97 -21.85 -0.11
C SER A 29 -11.48 -20.67 0.74
N PRO A 30 -11.78 -20.61 2.05
CA PRO A 30 -11.34 -19.51 2.90
C PRO A 30 -9.83 -19.33 2.91
N SER A 31 -9.07 -20.44 2.90
CA SER A 31 -7.60 -20.40 2.86
C SER A 31 -7.07 -19.75 1.59
N PHE A 32 -7.71 -20.00 0.44
CA PHE A 32 -7.34 -19.38 -0.83
C PHE A 32 -7.55 -17.87 -0.78
N VAL A 33 -8.72 -17.42 -0.31
CA VAL A 33 -9.03 -15.98 -0.24
C VAL A 33 -8.14 -15.25 0.77
N LEU A 34 -7.87 -15.85 1.93
CA LEU A 34 -7.00 -15.26 2.95
C LEU A 34 -5.53 -15.18 2.48
N GLU A 35 -5.04 -16.18 1.75
CA GLU A 35 -3.72 -16.13 1.12
C GLU A 35 -3.66 -15.06 0.03
N PHE A 36 -4.71 -14.96 -0.80
CA PHE A 36 -4.81 -13.90 -1.81
C PHE A 36 -4.77 -12.50 -1.18
N LEU A 37 -5.59 -12.24 -0.15
CA LEU A 37 -5.56 -10.97 0.59
C LEU A 37 -4.18 -10.68 1.21
N THR A 38 -3.50 -11.73 1.71
CA THR A 38 -2.13 -11.60 2.22
C THR A 38 -1.17 -11.20 1.10
N ARG A 39 -1.30 -11.77 -0.11
CA ARG A 39 -0.49 -11.36 -1.27
C ARG A 39 -0.78 -9.95 -1.75
N VAL A 40 -2.04 -9.52 -1.77
CA VAL A 40 -2.42 -8.12 -2.05
C VAL A 40 -1.73 -7.17 -1.07
N SER A 41 -1.80 -7.47 0.23
CA SER A 41 -1.14 -6.61 1.23
C SER A 41 0.38 -6.53 1.05
N ARG A 42 1.03 -7.63 0.63
CA ARG A 42 2.48 -7.67 0.35
C ARG A 42 2.83 -6.86 -0.90
N ALA A 43 2.13 -7.08 -2.01
CA ALA A 43 2.34 -6.33 -3.24
C ALA A 43 2.15 -4.82 -3.00
N MET A 44 1.10 -4.42 -2.29
CA MET A 44 0.90 -3.02 -1.91
C MET A 44 2.05 -2.48 -1.05
N ALA A 45 2.57 -3.25 -0.08
CA ALA A 45 3.72 -2.82 0.71
C ALA A 45 4.99 -2.65 -0.14
N ASP A 46 5.23 -3.55 -1.09
CA ASP A 46 6.39 -3.50 -1.98
C ASP A 46 6.34 -2.29 -2.92
N PHE A 47 5.17 -2.02 -3.51
CA PHE A 47 4.99 -0.89 -4.44
C PHE A 47 4.96 0.46 -3.73
N LEU A 48 4.37 0.53 -2.53
CA LEU A 48 4.28 1.77 -1.75
C LEU A 48 5.53 2.04 -0.90
N GLY A 49 6.40 1.04 -0.72
CA GLY A 49 7.55 1.06 0.19
C GLY A 49 7.19 1.01 1.68
N THR A 50 6.04 1.56 2.08
CA THR A 50 5.48 1.40 3.43
C THR A 50 3.97 1.32 3.35
N LEU A 51 3.40 0.29 3.98
CA LEU A 51 1.96 0.07 4.05
C LEU A 51 1.39 0.68 5.33
N ASN A 52 0.74 1.83 5.19
CA ASN A 52 -0.05 2.48 6.24
C ASN A 52 -1.18 3.31 5.60
N GLU A 53 -2.10 3.82 6.42
CA GLU A 53 -3.28 4.56 5.95
C GLU A 53 -2.93 5.79 5.09
N GLU A 54 -1.92 6.56 5.50
CA GLU A 54 -1.50 7.76 4.79
C GLU A 54 -0.90 7.46 3.42
N SER A 55 -0.04 6.45 3.34
CA SER A 55 0.58 5.99 2.10
C SER A 55 -0.47 5.50 1.11
N VAL A 56 -1.44 4.70 1.57
CA VAL A 56 -2.56 4.23 0.74
C VAL A 56 -3.41 5.41 0.26
N ARG A 57 -3.77 6.35 1.16
CA ARG A 57 -4.58 7.54 0.80
C ARG A 57 -3.92 8.43 -0.25
N ARG A 58 -2.59 8.59 -0.18
CA ARG A 58 -1.83 9.42 -1.14
C ARG A 58 -1.67 8.77 -2.51
N ASN A 59 -1.63 7.45 -2.54
CA ASN A 59 -1.30 6.63 -3.71
C ASN A 59 -2.51 5.85 -4.24
N MET A 60 -3.74 6.34 -4.04
CA MET A 60 -4.96 5.63 -4.43
C MET A 60 -4.98 5.17 -5.89
N VAL A 61 -4.46 5.97 -6.82
CA VAL A 61 -4.36 5.58 -8.24
C VAL A 61 -3.52 4.32 -8.42
N LEU A 62 -2.33 4.27 -7.81
CA LEU A 62 -1.44 3.10 -7.83
C LEU A 62 -2.11 1.89 -7.16
N VAL A 63 -2.84 2.10 -6.06
CA VAL A 63 -3.56 1.01 -5.38
C VAL A 63 -4.66 0.43 -6.27
N TYR A 64 -5.44 1.27 -6.96
CA TYR A 64 -6.47 0.79 -7.87
C TYR A 64 -5.87 0.01 -9.05
N GLU A 65 -4.80 0.52 -9.63
CA GLU A 65 -4.09 -0.16 -10.73
C GLU A 65 -3.52 -1.51 -10.29
N LEU A 66 -2.94 -1.59 -9.09
CA LEU A 66 -2.50 -2.85 -8.52
C LEU A 66 -3.64 -3.84 -8.36
N VAL A 67 -4.80 -3.41 -7.83
CA VAL A 67 -5.93 -4.31 -7.66
C VAL A 67 -6.44 -4.81 -9.01
N ASP A 68 -6.56 -3.93 -10.02
CA ASP A 68 -7.05 -4.28 -11.36
C ASP A 68 -6.17 -5.33 -12.05
N GLU A 69 -4.85 -5.22 -11.92
CA GLU A 69 -3.92 -6.22 -12.46
C GLU A 69 -3.88 -7.52 -11.63
N MET A 70 -4.20 -7.45 -10.34
CA MET A 70 -4.17 -8.61 -9.44
C MET A 70 -5.42 -9.47 -9.50
N VAL A 71 -6.59 -8.88 -9.77
CA VAL A 71 -7.88 -9.59 -9.80
C VAL A 71 -8.74 -9.10 -10.96
N ASP A 72 -9.22 -10.05 -11.78
CA ASP A 72 -10.16 -9.78 -12.86
C ASP A 72 -11.43 -10.61 -12.69
N PHE A 73 -12.59 -9.98 -12.82
CA PHE A 73 -13.91 -10.57 -12.56
C PHE A 73 -14.03 -11.37 -11.24
N GLY A 74 -13.25 -10.99 -10.22
CA GLY A 74 -13.23 -11.67 -8.92
C GLY A 74 -12.31 -12.90 -8.84
N TYR A 75 -11.50 -13.17 -9.87
CA TYR A 75 -10.51 -14.22 -9.92
C TYR A 75 -9.08 -13.65 -9.90
N PRO A 76 -8.17 -14.15 -9.04
CA PRO A 76 -6.78 -13.70 -9.07
C PRO A 76 -6.12 -14.00 -10.41
N GLN A 77 -5.57 -12.97 -11.06
CA GLN A 77 -4.88 -13.08 -12.35
C GLN A 77 -3.37 -13.14 -12.16
N LEU A 78 -2.80 -12.15 -11.46
CA LEU A 78 -1.36 -12.04 -11.27
C LEU A 78 -1.02 -11.55 -9.86
N THR A 79 -0.28 -12.33 -9.09
CA THR A 79 0.02 -11.99 -7.68
C THR A 79 1.52 -11.88 -7.38
N SER A 80 2.36 -11.85 -8.42
CA SER A 80 3.80 -11.68 -8.28
C SER A 80 4.15 -10.21 -8.41
N THR A 81 4.69 -9.60 -7.35
CA THR A 81 5.13 -8.19 -7.36
C THR A 81 6.04 -7.90 -8.56
N GLU A 82 6.98 -8.79 -8.85
CA GLU A 82 7.91 -8.59 -9.98
C GLU A 82 7.22 -8.62 -11.33
N ALA A 83 6.21 -9.47 -11.50
CA ALA A 83 5.45 -9.52 -12.74
C ALA A 83 4.52 -8.31 -12.88
N LEU A 84 3.95 -7.82 -11.78
CA LEU A 84 3.08 -6.64 -11.75
C LEU A 84 3.80 -5.36 -12.20
N LYS A 85 5.12 -5.25 -11.98
CA LYS A 85 5.91 -4.06 -12.41
C LYS A 85 5.87 -3.83 -13.92
N ALA A 86 5.57 -4.84 -14.71
CA ALA A 86 5.45 -4.71 -16.16
C ALA A 86 4.11 -4.10 -16.61
N TYR A 87 3.09 -4.13 -15.75
CA TYR A 87 1.72 -3.72 -16.07
C TYR A 87 1.27 -2.48 -15.29
N VAL A 88 1.84 -2.26 -14.10
CA VAL A 88 1.56 -1.08 -13.28
C VAL A 88 2.43 0.10 -13.72
N LEU A 89 1.79 1.15 -14.22
CA LEU A 89 2.42 2.35 -14.77
C LEU A 89 2.57 3.46 -13.73
N SER A 90 1.73 3.49 -12.69
CA SER A 90 1.79 4.49 -11.63
C SER A 90 3.03 4.33 -10.75
N GLN A 91 3.61 5.45 -10.32
CA GLN A 91 4.72 5.47 -9.37
C GLN A 91 4.25 5.91 -7.97
N ALA A 92 4.86 5.33 -6.93
CA ALA A 92 4.61 5.75 -5.57
C ALA A 92 5.10 7.17 -5.32
N LYS A 93 4.25 8.00 -4.73
CA LYS A 93 4.60 9.35 -4.28
C LYS A 93 5.53 9.23 -3.07
N ALA A 94 6.63 9.97 -3.09
CA ALA A 94 7.59 10.01 -1.99
C ALA A 94 6.88 10.36 -0.67
N PRO A 95 7.33 9.79 0.46
CA PRO A 95 6.84 10.21 1.77
C PRO A 95 7.10 11.72 1.90
N SER A 96 6.04 12.49 2.17
CA SER A 96 6.20 13.91 2.43
C SER A 96 7.20 14.07 3.57
N GLN A 97 8.42 14.52 3.27
CA GLN A 97 9.27 15.06 4.31
C GLN A 97 8.49 16.25 4.86
N GLY A 98 8.01 16.13 6.11
CA GLY A 98 7.51 17.29 6.82
C GLY A 98 8.56 18.37 6.68
N SER A 99 8.16 19.54 6.20
CA SER A 99 9.03 20.69 5.98
C SER A 99 9.72 21.03 7.29
N SER A 100 10.88 20.43 7.54
CA SER A 100 11.80 20.84 8.58
C SER A 100 12.40 22.12 8.05
N GLY A 101 11.89 23.25 8.52
CA GLY A 101 12.35 24.57 8.12
C GLY A 101 13.87 24.64 8.25
N ALA A 102 14.55 24.63 7.11
CA ALA A 102 15.96 24.95 7.03
C ALA A 102 16.11 26.44 7.37
N ALA A 103 16.26 26.74 8.65
CA ALA A 103 16.72 28.05 9.09
C ALA A 103 18.15 28.24 8.59
N SER A 104 18.27 28.88 7.43
CA SER A 104 19.53 29.37 6.89
C SER A 104 20.05 30.49 7.79
N ALA A 105 20.89 30.15 8.76
CA ALA A 105 21.68 31.12 9.50
C ALA A 105 23.00 31.33 8.72
N ASN A 106 22.95 32.23 7.74
CA ASN A 106 24.14 32.68 7.03
C ASN A 106 24.57 34.05 7.60
N GLY A 107 25.80 34.12 8.12
CA GLY A 107 26.54 35.38 8.31
C GLY A 107 26.83 35.79 9.75
N MET A 108 28.04 35.48 10.24
CA MET A 108 29.03 36.52 10.56
C MET A 108 30.40 35.87 10.82
N SER A 109 31.24 35.86 9.80
CA SER A 109 32.68 35.60 9.88
C SER A 109 33.37 36.66 10.73
N GLY A 110 34.25 36.23 11.63
CA GLY A 110 34.85 37.09 12.66
C GLY A 110 35.90 38.11 12.20
N ARG A 111 36.39 38.86 13.19
CA ARG A 111 37.72 39.47 13.18
C ARG A 111 38.33 39.42 14.59
N PRO A 112 39.57 38.92 14.74
CA PRO A 112 40.39 39.13 15.92
C PRO A 112 41.19 40.44 15.78
N GLY A 113 41.40 41.18 16.86
CA GLY A 113 42.21 42.41 16.81
C GLY A 113 42.32 43.19 18.11
N ALA A 114 43.39 42.91 18.84
CA ALA A 114 44.23 43.80 19.66
C ALA A 114 43.68 45.18 20.09
N ARG A 115 43.58 45.40 21.41
CA ARG A 115 44.53 46.18 22.21
C ARG A 115 44.24 46.06 23.70
#